data_AF-A0A967WAM4-F1
#
_entry.id   AF-A0A967WAM4-F1
#
_cell.length_a   1.000
_cell.length_b   1.000
_cell.length_c   1.000
_cell.angle_alpha   90.00
_cell.angle_beta   90.00
_cell.angle_gamma   90.00
#
_symmetry.space_group_name_H-M   'P 1'
#
loop_
_entity.id
_entity.type
_entity.pdbx_description
1 polymer ?
#
loop_
_entity_poly.entity_id
_entity_poly.type
_entity_poly.pdbx_seq_one_letter_code
_entity_poly.pdbx_strand_id
1 'polypeptide(L)' 'MPDFVPGLELAGLYYREAVRPILQAHYPDLVHSAGLIGPGSEVLGFDDETSTDHSWGPRAVLFLSKEEHA' A
#
# COMPACT_ATOMS: atom_id res chain seq x y z
N MET A 1 20.66 5.63 10.26
CA MET A 1 19.21 5.57 9.97
C MET A 1 18.98 4.35 9.09
N PRO A 2 17.78 3.75 9.05
CA PRO A 2 17.51 2.76 8.01
C PRO A 2 17.76 3.39 6.63
N ASP A 3 18.22 2.58 5.68
CA ASP A 3 18.39 3.01 4.29
C ASP A 3 17.03 3.41 3.70
N PHE A 4 17.03 4.32 2.74
CA PHE A 4 15.82 4.74 2.05
C PHE A 4 15.15 3.57 1.34
N VAL A 5 13.83 3.46 1.55
CA VAL A 5 12.98 2.51 0.85
C VAL A 5 12.00 3.31 -0.01
N PRO A 6 11.99 3.08 -1.34
CA PRO A 6 10.99 3.69 -2.21
C PRO A 6 9.57 3.43 -1.69
N GLY A 7 8.72 4.45 -1.68
CA GLY A 7 7.38 4.39 -1.12
C GLY A 7 6.50 3.32 -1.78
N LEU A 8 6.68 3.08 -3.09
CA LEU A 8 5.99 1.99 -3.80
C LEU A 8 6.43 0.60 -3.29
N GLU A 9 7.72 0.42 -3.01
CA GLU A 9 8.25 -0.81 -2.44
C GLU A 9 7.73 -1.01 -1.01
N LEU A 10 7.79 0.04 -0.18
CA LEU A 10 7.29 0.03 1.19
C LEU A 10 5.79 -0.29 1.24
N ALA A 11 4.98 0.30 0.37
CA ALA A 11 3.55 0.01 0.24
C ALA A 11 3.29 -1.45 -0.14
N GLY A 12 4.08 -2.00 -1.06
CA GLY A 12 4.00 -3.40 -1.46
C GLY A 12 4.36 -4.36 -0.33
N LEU A 13 5.42 -4.06 0.44
CA LEU A 13 5.80 -4.83 1.62
C LEU A 13 4.71 -4.77 2.69
N TYR A 14 4.20 -3.57 2.99
CA TYR A 14 3.10 -3.38 3.94
C TYR A 14 1.86 -4.22 3.58
N TYR A 15 1.45 -4.21 2.31
CA TYR A 15 0.33 -5.04 1.88
C TYR A 15 0.61 -6.54 2.07
N ARG A 16 1.78 -7.03 1.65
CA ARG A 16 2.10 -8.46 1.70
C ARG A 16 2.29 -8.99 3.12
N GLU A 17 2.91 -8.21 3.99
CA GLU A 17 3.35 -8.66 5.32
C GLU A 17 2.36 -8.33 6.42
N ALA A 18 1.64 -7.22 6.32
CA ALA A 18 0.68 -6.79 7.36
C ALA A 18 -0.77 -6.99 6.91
N VAL A 19 -1.15 -6.45 5.75
CA VAL A 19 -2.58 -6.40 5.36
C VAL A 19 -3.09 -7.75 4.88
N ARG A 20 -2.39 -8.40 3.94
CA ARG A 20 -2.84 -9.65 3.32
C ARG A 20 -3.05 -10.78 4.34
N PRO A 21 -2.18 -11.01 5.35
CA PRO A 21 -2.43 -12.03 6.36
C PRO A 21 -3.69 -11.79 7.18
N ILE A 22 -3.98 -10.53 7.52
CA ILE A 22 -5.21 -10.15 8.24
C ILE A 22 -6.43 -10.45 7.38
N LEU A 23 -6.41 -10.05 6.10
CA LEU A 23 -7.53 -10.34 5.18
C LEU A 23 -7.71 -11.84 5.00
N GLN A 24 -6.65 -12.62 4.86
CA GLN A 24 -6.74 -14.08 4.74
C GLN A 24 -7.30 -14.75 6.01
N ALA A 25 -6.96 -14.25 7.19
CA ALA A 25 -7.42 -14.81 8.46
C ALA A 25 -8.89 -14.50 8.75
N HIS A 26 -9.35 -13.29 8.42
CA HIS A 26 -10.67 -12.79 8.81
C HIS A 26 -11.68 -12.76 7.66
N TYR A 27 -11.22 -12.71 6.42
CA TYR A 27 -12.03 -12.57 5.20
C TYR A 27 -11.45 -13.43 4.06
N PRO A 28 -11.36 -14.76 4.22
CA PRO A 28 -10.65 -15.65 3.29
C PRO A 28 -11.20 -15.63 1.86
N ASP A 29 -12.49 -15.33 1.70
CA ASP A 29 -13.17 -15.30 0.41
C ASP A 29 -13.26 -13.88 -0.20
N LEU A 30 -12.70 -12.86 0.47
CA LEU A 30 -12.76 -11.48 0.02
C LEU A 30 -11.94 -11.27 -1.25
N VAL A 31 -12.64 -11.13 -2.37
CA VAL A 31 -12.04 -10.77 -3.65
C VAL A 31 -11.73 -9.28 -3.65
N HIS A 32 -10.44 -8.93 -3.73
CA HIS A 32 -9.99 -7.55 -3.74
C HIS A 32 -8.72 -7.36 -4.58
N SER A 33 -8.50 -6.13 -5.01
CA SER A 33 -7.19 -5.66 -5.48
C SER A 33 -6.61 -4.67 -4.47
N ALA A 34 -5.30 -4.48 -4.47
CA ALA A 34 -4.64 -3.50 -3.63
C ALA A 34 -3.67 -2.67 -4.45
N GLY A 35 -3.57 -1.37 -4.15
CA GLY A 35 -2.66 -0.48 -4.86
C GLY A 35 -2.41 0.83 -4.13
N LEU A 36 -1.50 1.61 -4.69
CA LEU A 36 -1.23 2.98 -4.27
C LEU A 36 -1.80 3.93 -5.32
N ILE A 37 -2.58 4.91 -4.89
CA ILE A 37 -3.20 5.90 -5.78
C ILE A 37 -3.12 7.29 -5.16
N GLY A 38 -2.88 8.29 -5.99
CA GLY A 38 -2.76 9.67 -5.57
C GLY A 38 -1.64 10.42 -6.31
N PRO A 39 -1.40 11.68 -5.95
CA PRO A 39 -0.42 12.53 -6.63
C PRO A 39 1.02 12.45 -6.06
N GLY A 40 1.28 11.54 -5.10
CA GLY A 40 2.56 11.50 -4.38
C GLY A 40 3.75 11.08 -5.27
N SER A 41 4.96 11.50 -4.91
CA SER A 41 6.17 11.26 -5.70
C SER A 41 6.46 9.77 -5.86
N GLU A 42 6.13 8.95 -4.86
CA GLU A 42 6.26 7.50 -4.91
C GLU A 42 5.27 6.82 -5.87
N VAL A 43 4.11 7.45 -6.12
CA VAL A 43 3.17 6.99 -7.15
C VAL A 43 3.68 7.36 -8.55
N LEU A 44 4.35 8.50 -8.67
CA LEU A 44 4.88 9.00 -9.94
C LEU A 44 6.28 8.45 -10.28
N GLY A 45 6.95 7.80 -9.33
CA GLY A 45 8.29 7.23 -9.50
C GLY A 45 9.44 8.25 -9.35
N PHE A 46 9.22 9.32 -8.58
CA PHE A 46 10.18 10.40 -8.35
C PHE A 46 10.58 10.55 -6.87
N ASP A 47 10.22 9.60 -6.01
CA ASP A 47 10.55 9.70 -4.59
C ASP A 47 12.01 9.38 -4.31
N ASP A 48 12.52 10.06 -3.29
CA ASP A 48 13.89 9.96 -2.79
C ASP A 48 13.89 10.09 -1.26
N GLU A 49 15.08 10.08 -0.66
CA GLU A 49 15.28 10.27 0.78
C GLU A 49 14.55 11.50 1.35
N THR A 50 14.59 12.62 0.62
CA THR A 50 13.98 13.88 1.08
C THR A 50 12.46 13.77 1.06
N SER A 51 11.89 13.06 0.08
CA SER A 51 10.45 12.84 -0.06
C SER A 51 9.82 12.12 1.15
N THR A 52 10.62 11.54 2.04
CA THR A 52 10.12 10.90 3.27
C THR A 52 9.59 11.87 4.32
N ASP A 53 9.77 13.17 4.13
CA ASP A 53 9.34 14.22 5.06
C ASP A 53 7.85 14.61 4.95
N HIS A 54 7.13 14.17 3.90
CA HIS A 54 5.70 14.38 3.74
C HIS A 54 5.03 13.24 2.97
N SER A 55 3.80 12.88 3.37
CA SER A 55 2.97 11.90 2.64
C SER A 55 3.65 10.56 2.32
N TRP A 56 4.66 10.17 3.11
CA TRP A 56 5.43 8.94 2.96
C TRP A 56 5.17 7.98 4.13
N GLY A 57 5.17 6.68 3.86
CA GLY A 57 4.95 5.64 4.86
C GLY A 57 4.12 4.46 4.35
N PRO A 58 3.99 3.39 5.16
CA PRO A 58 3.31 2.16 4.78
C PRO A 58 1.80 2.38 4.61
N ARG A 59 1.31 2.21 3.37
CA ARG A 59 -0.11 2.37 3.07
C ARG A 59 -0.53 1.59 1.83
N ALA A 60 -1.81 1.27 1.75
CA ALA A 60 -2.43 0.65 0.59
C ALA A 60 -3.91 1.04 0.52
N VAL A 61 -4.45 1.14 -0.69
CA VAL A 61 -5.88 1.25 -0.96
C VAL A 61 -6.38 -0.12 -1.40
N LEU A 62 -7.41 -0.62 -0.72
CA LEU A 62 -8.11 -1.84 -1.11
C LEU A 62 -9.26 -1.48 -2.04
N PHE A 63 -9.32 -2.14 -3.18
CA PHE A 63 -10.41 -2.05 -4.14
C PHE A 63 -11.24 -3.31 -4.00
N LEU A 64 -12.47 -3.15 -3.49
CA LEU A 64 -13.44 -4.21 -3.37
C LEU A 64 -14.30 -4.26 -4.62
N SER A 65 -14.85 -5.44 -4.93
CA SER A 65 -15.92 -5.52 -5.93
C SER A 65 -17.15 -4.77 -5.43
N LYS A 66 -18.08 -4.47 -6.34
CA LYS A 66 -19.34 -3.83 -5.95
C LYS A 66 -20.13 -4.71 -4.99
N GLU A 67 -20.07 -6.02 -5.19
CA GLU A 67 -20.73 -7.04 -4.39
C GLU A 67 -20.17 -7.10 -2.96
N GLU A 68 -18.86 -6.92 -2.78
CA GLU A 68 -18.20 -6.95 -1.47
C GLU A 68 -18.29 -5.62 -0.70
N HIS A 69 -18.61 -4.51 -1.38
CA HIS A 69 -18.82 -3.20 -0.75
C HIS A 69 -20.25 -2.99 -0.23
N ALA A 70 -21.23 -3.68 -0.81
CA ALA A 70 -22.66 -3.45 -0.57
C ALA A 70 -23.12 -3.97 0.81
#